data_AF-A0A2T6IQ01-F1
#
_entry.id   AF-A0A2T6IQ01-F1
#
_cell.length_a   1.000
_cell.length_b   1.000
_cell.length_c   1.000
_cell.angle_alpha   90.00
_cell.angle_beta   90.00
_cell.angle_gamma   90.00
#
_symmetry.space_group_name_H-M   'P 1'
#
loop_
_entity.id
_entity.type
_entity.pdbx_description
1 polymer ?
#
loop_
_entity_poly.entity_id
_entity_poly.type
_entity_poly.pdbx_seq_one_letter_code
_entity_poly.pdbx_strand_id
1 'polypeptide(L)'
;MASGAILSAVHLFKSGVGPKAQIEKLGLPLVLDVPQLGQRFSDRIVVPVGVFLTQRQQQTFSKPRISDVIGFKAFGPDCSDFKIGAHSLKCTQVIVETMYGPHAMDGPIYAARALVPPHLRNTRLVEAIFQVFSGCTQLSKKERLLQPVCFLLRRAIDCASRTAVQFSFISEPKSRGSVSLERDGTVKVEANYLDDPQDFFDAVRGVQTAIEDEPLNSSPQAGNAGA
;
A
#
# COMPACT_ATOMS: atom_id res chain seq x y z
N MET A 1 6.69 -6.67 -25.32
CA MET A 1 7.37 -5.79 -24.35
C MET A 1 6.80 -6.07 -22.97
N ALA A 2 7.63 -6.18 -21.92
CA ALA A 2 7.20 -6.61 -20.57
C ALA A 2 7.90 -5.80 -19.46
N SER A 3 7.98 -4.48 -19.60
CA SER A 3 8.67 -3.58 -18.66
C SER A 3 7.73 -3.00 -17.60
N GLY A 4 6.48 -3.47 -17.52
CA GLY A 4 5.46 -2.98 -16.58
C GLY A 4 4.67 -1.77 -17.09
N ALA A 5 3.61 -1.40 -16.36
CA ALA A 5 2.59 -0.44 -16.79
C ALA A 5 3.14 0.96 -17.14
N ILE A 6 4.20 1.41 -16.45
CA ILE A 6 4.81 2.73 -16.68
C ILE A 6 5.89 2.63 -17.77
N LEU A 7 6.89 1.76 -17.58
CA LEU A 7 8.07 1.77 -18.45
C LEU A 7 7.79 1.19 -19.83
N SER A 8 6.82 0.30 -20.00
CA SER A 8 6.43 -0.14 -21.35
C SER A 8 5.89 1.00 -22.21
N ALA A 9 5.11 1.93 -21.64
CA ALA A 9 4.68 3.14 -22.36
C ALA A 9 5.88 4.04 -22.71
N VAL A 10 6.79 4.26 -21.74
CA VAL A 10 8.00 5.07 -21.93
C VAL A 10 8.89 4.53 -23.04
N HIS A 11 9.11 3.21 -23.09
CA HIS A 11 9.90 2.58 -24.15
C HIS A 11 9.26 2.77 -25.53
N LEU A 12 7.94 2.60 -25.63
CA LEU A 12 7.21 2.83 -26.88
C LEU A 12 7.31 4.29 -27.33
N PHE A 13 7.17 5.26 -26.42
CA PHE A 13 7.38 6.68 -26.75
C PHE A 13 8.78 6.94 -27.32
N LYS A 14 9.81 6.35 -26.71
CA LYS A 14 11.20 6.46 -27.19
C LYS A 14 11.41 5.78 -28.55
N SER A 15 10.58 4.79 -28.90
CA SER A 15 10.57 4.14 -30.21
C SER A 15 9.71 4.88 -31.25
N GLY A 16 9.19 6.08 -30.95
CA GLY A 16 8.35 6.85 -31.87
C GLY A 16 6.90 6.34 -31.96
N VAL A 17 6.47 5.49 -31.01
CA VAL A 17 5.12 4.93 -30.95
C VAL A 17 4.35 5.59 -29.79
N GLY A 18 3.23 6.24 -30.07
CA GLY A 18 2.40 6.90 -29.07
C GLY A 18 1.58 8.05 -29.65
N PRO A 19 0.92 8.86 -28.81
CA PRO A 19 0.14 9.99 -29.30
C PRO A 19 1.04 10.96 -30.07
N LYS A 20 0.64 11.35 -31.29
CA LYS A 20 1.43 12.23 -32.15
C LYS A 20 2.02 13.45 -31.43
N ALA A 21 1.19 14.18 -30.68
CA ALA A 21 1.62 15.36 -29.94
C ALA A 21 2.72 15.05 -28.89
N GLN A 22 2.66 13.89 -28.24
CA GLN A 22 3.65 13.44 -27.27
C GLN A 22 4.98 13.10 -27.94
N ILE A 23 4.95 12.45 -29.10
CA ILE A 23 6.16 12.08 -29.86
C ILE A 23 6.83 13.33 -30.48
N GLU A 24 6.03 14.24 -31.04
CA GLU A 24 6.51 15.53 -31.54
C GLU A 24 7.12 16.38 -30.41
N LYS A 25 6.48 16.39 -29.23
CA LYS A 25 7.02 17.03 -28.04
C LYS A 25 8.37 16.43 -27.64
N LEU A 26 8.65 15.15 -27.90
CA LEU A 26 9.96 14.55 -27.64
C LEU A 26 11.01 14.87 -28.71
N GLY A 27 10.61 15.37 -29.88
CA GLY A 27 11.52 15.60 -31.01
C GLY A 27 11.94 14.31 -31.72
N LEU A 28 11.12 13.25 -31.62
CA LEU A 28 11.37 11.95 -32.23
C LEU A 28 10.59 11.79 -33.53
N PRO A 29 11.07 10.98 -34.49
CA PRO A 29 10.27 10.63 -35.66
C PRO A 29 9.05 9.82 -35.23
N LEU A 30 7.87 10.21 -35.72
CA LEU A 30 6.64 9.46 -35.50
C LEU A 30 6.65 8.18 -36.33
N VAL A 31 6.69 7.03 -35.66
CA VAL A 31 6.62 5.70 -36.29
C VAL A 31 5.18 5.23 -36.37
N LEU A 32 4.41 5.39 -35.27
CA LEU A 32 3.00 5.00 -35.21
C LEU A 32 2.23 5.88 -34.22
N ASP A 33 1.17 6.52 -34.71
CA ASP A 33 0.26 7.28 -33.86
C ASP A 33 -0.69 6.33 -33.10
N VAL A 34 -0.56 6.32 -31.77
CA VAL A 34 -1.42 5.54 -30.86
C VAL A 34 -1.93 6.48 -29.76
N PRO A 35 -3.07 7.17 -29.97
CA PRO A 35 -3.56 8.19 -29.05
C PRO A 35 -3.85 7.67 -27.63
N GLN A 36 -4.16 6.39 -27.47
CA GLN A 36 -4.49 5.77 -26.17
C GLN A 36 -3.24 5.30 -25.40
N LEU A 37 -2.06 5.31 -26.02
CA LEU A 37 -0.84 4.82 -25.37
C LEU A 37 -0.44 5.75 -24.21
N GLY A 38 -0.22 5.15 -23.03
CA GLY A 38 0.04 5.90 -21.80
C GLY A 38 -1.20 6.55 -21.19
N GLN A 39 -2.39 6.37 -21.78
CA GLN A 39 -3.65 6.85 -21.22
C GLN A 39 -4.33 5.76 -20.38
N ARG A 40 -5.35 6.15 -19.60
CA ARG A 40 -6.14 5.26 -18.75
C ARG A 40 -5.29 4.48 -17.74
N PHE A 41 -4.24 5.11 -17.23
CA PHE A 41 -3.45 4.56 -16.14
C PHE A 41 -4.36 4.35 -14.92
N SER A 42 -4.22 3.21 -14.25
CA SER A 42 -5.03 2.84 -13.11
C SER A 42 -4.12 2.24 -12.06
N ASP A 43 -4.25 2.71 -10.83
CA ASP A 43 -3.52 2.16 -9.68
C ASP A 43 -4.42 2.15 -8.45
N ARG A 44 -4.25 1.14 -7.60
CA ARG A 44 -5.06 0.94 -6.40
C ARG A 44 -4.41 1.69 -5.26
N ILE A 45 -5.11 2.70 -4.74
CA ILE A 45 -4.67 3.35 -3.51
C ILE A 45 -4.82 2.38 -2.33
N VAL A 46 -3.79 2.36 -1.48
CA VAL A 46 -3.78 1.69 -0.20
C VAL A 46 -3.86 2.74 0.91
N VAL A 47 -4.76 2.54 1.87
CA VAL A 47 -4.87 3.42 3.04
C VAL A 47 -4.54 2.60 4.29
N PRO A 48 -3.36 2.82 4.90
CA PRO A 48 -2.96 2.12 6.11
C PRO A 48 -3.54 2.80 7.38
N VAL A 49 -4.07 1.99 8.29
CA VAL A 49 -4.46 2.38 9.64
C VAL A 49 -3.59 1.62 10.63
N GLY A 50 -2.62 2.32 11.23
CA GLY A 50 -1.73 1.76 12.24
C GLY A 50 -2.30 1.89 13.65
N VAL A 51 -2.29 0.80 14.42
CA VAL A 51 -2.74 0.77 15.81
C VAL A 51 -1.68 0.17 16.73
N PHE A 52 -1.66 0.63 17.98
CA PHE A 52 -0.84 0.05 19.04
C PHE A 52 -1.65 -0.97 19.82
N LEU A 53 -1.12 -2.19 19.95
CA LEU A 53 -1.77 -3.27 20.65
C LEU A 53 -1.34 -3.29 22.12
N THR A 54 -2.29 -3.52 23.01
CA THR A 54 -1.99 -3.88 24.39
C THR A 54 -1.25 -5.21 24.45
N GLN A 55 -0.54 -5.45 25.55
CA GLN A 55 0.16 -6.72 25.75
C GLN A 55 -0.78 -7.93 25.76
N ARG A 56 -2.06 -7.73 26.15
CA ARG A 56 -3.09 -8.77 26.10
C ARG A 56 -3.51 -9.08 24.66
N GLN A 57 -3.83 -8.06 23.86
CA GLN A 57 -4.17 -8.24 22.44
C GLN A 57 -3.01 -8.86 21.65
N GLN A 58 -1.78 -8.50 22.00
CA GLN A 58 -0.57 -9.06 21.39
C GLN A 58 -0.53 -10.61 21.45
N GLN A 59 -1.10 -11.21 22.49
CA GLN A 59 -1.15 -12.67 22.67
C GLN A 59 -2.16 -13.37 21.75
N THR A 60 -3.15 -12.62 21.25
CA THR A 60 -4.18 -13.13 20.33
C THR A 60 -3.66 -13.22 18.90
N PHE A 61 -2.67 -12.40 18.55
CA PHE A 61 -2.02 -12.46 17.24
C PHE A 61 -0.97 -13.57 17.19
N SER A 62 -0.93 -14.28 16.06
CA SER A 62 0.12 -15.26 15.77
C SER A 62 1.48 -14.57 15.61
N LYS A 63 2.54 -15.36 15.35
CA LYS A 63 3.88 -14.86 14.97
C LYS A 63 3.76 -13.74 13.93
N PRO A 64 4.73 -12.80 13.86
CA PRO A 64 4.68 -11.69 12.92
C PRO A 64 4.40 -12.18 11.49
N ARG A 65 3.42 -11.57 10.83
CA ARG A 65 2.93 -11.98 9.51
C ARG A 65 2.64 -10.76 8.65
N ILE A 66 3.02 -10.84 7.38
CA ILE A 66 2.90 -9.77 6.39
C ILE A 66 1.45 -9.62 5.90
N SER A 67 0.68 -10.73 5.90
CA SER A 67 -0.77 -10.74 5.68
C SER A 67 -1.33 -11.90 6.51
N ASP A 68 -2.09 -11.59 7.56
CA ASP A 68 -2.62 -12.60 8.49
C ASP A 68 -4.12 -12.84 8.27
N VAL A 69 -4.87 -11.77 8.04
CA VAL A 69 -6.32 -11.82 7.81
C VAL A 69 -6.68 -10.91 6.65
N ILE A 70 -7.40 -11.47 5.68
CA ILE A 70 -8.04 -10.74 4.58
C ILE A 70 -9.54 -10.81 4.84
N GLY A 71 -10.14 -9.69 5.21
CA GLY A 71 -11.58 -9.53 5.33
C GLY A 71 -12.14 -8.89 4.06
N PHE A 72 -13.25 -9.41 3.56
CA PHE A 72 -14.06 -8.72 2.56
C PHE A 72 -15.47 -8.51 3.11
N LYS A 73 -15.98 -7.29 2.99
CA LYS A 73 -17.32 -6.93 3.46
C LYS A 73 -18.00 -6.00 2.47
N ALA A 74 -19.27 -6.24 2.21
CA ALA A 74 -20.12 -5.28 1.53
C ALA A 74 -20.55 -4.19 2.52
N PHE A 75 -20.32 -2.92 2.20
CA PHE A 75 -20.60 -1.81 3.10
C PHE A 75 -21.39 -0.70 2.41
N GLY A 76 -22.50 -0.29 3.04
CA GLY A 76 -23.37 0.79 2.57
C GLY A 76 -24.87 0.52 2.81
N PRO A 77 -25.74 1.54 2.63
CA PRO A 77 -27.17 1.44 2.93
C PRO A 77 -27.95 0.45 2.04
N ASP A 78 -27.53 0.23 0.79
CA ASP A 78 -28.25 -0.60 -0.19
C ASP A 78 -27.41 -1.81 -0.63
N CYS A 79 -26.89 -2.60 0.34
CA CYS A 79 -26.02 -3.76 0.08
C CYS A 79 -26.70 -5.14 0.16
N SER A 80 -28.03 -5.21 0.08
CA SER A 80 -28.77 -6.47 0.26
C SER A 80 -28.57 -7.51 -0.84
N ASP A 81 -28.26 -7.08 -2.08
CA ASP A 81 -27.96 -7.96 -3.23
C ASP A 81 -26.55 -7.66 -3.77
N PHE A 82 -25.56 -7.82 -2.89
CA PHE A 82 -24.16 -7.54 -3.22
C PHE A 82 -23.59 -8.58 -4.20
N LYS A 83 -23.04 -8.10 -5.32
CA LYS A 83 -22.24 -8.91 -6.26
C LYS A 83 -20.78 -8.52 -6.12
N ILE A 84 -19.88 -9.50 -6.15
CA ILE A 84 -18.43 -9.25 -6.15
C ILE A 84 -18.09 -8.36 -7.35
N GLY A 85 -17.37 -7.25 -7.11
CA GLY A 85 -17.11 -6.23 -8.13
C GLY A 85 -18.24 -5.22 -8.35
N ALA A 86 -19.37 -5.30 -7.65
CA ALA A 86 -20.37 -4.23 -7.66
C ALA A 86 -19.94 -3.11 -6.70
N HIS A 87 -19.78 -1.91 -7.24
CA HIS A 87 -19.38 -0.74 -6.48
C HIS A 87 -20.18 0.47 -6.96
N SER A 88 -20.92 1.06 -6.03
CA SER A 88 -21.75 2.23 -6.23
C SER A 88 -21.58 3.19 -5.06
N LEU A 89 -22.07 4.42 -5.21
CA LEU A 89 -22.13 5.38 -4.12
C LEU A 89 -22.95 4.90 -2.91
N LYS A 90 -23.66 3.78 -2.99
CA LYS A 90 -24.46 3.23 -1.89
C LYS A 90 -24.07 1.84 -1.43
N CYS A 91 -23.19 1.15 -2.15
CA CYS A 91 -22.71 -0.17 -1.77
C CYS A 91 -21.35 -0.45 -2.41
N THR A 92 -20.38 -0.84 -1.60
CA THR A 92 -18.99 -1.08 -2.04
C THR A 92 -18.43 -2.34 -1.39
N GLN A 93 -17.59 -3.05 -2.16
CA GLN A 93 -16.70 -4.08 -1.64
C GLN A 93 -15.49 -3.46 -0.94
N VAL A 94 -15.42 -3.62 0.37
CA VAL A 94 -14.27 -3.23 1.17
C VAL A 94 -13.40 -4.45 1.40
N ILE A 95 -12.10 -4.33 1.10
CA ILE A 95 -11.08 -5.33 1.42
C ILE A 95 -10.18 -4.73 2.50
N VAL A 96 -10.05 -5.42 3.62
CA VAL A 96 -9.13 -5.07 4.71
C VAL A 96 -8.14 -6.21 4.91
N GLU A 97 -6.85 -5.90 4.83
CA GLU A 97 -5.78 -6.83 5.16
C GLU A 97 -5.08 -6.41 6.44
N THR A 98 -4.87 -7.34 7.37
CA THR A 98 -4.15 -7.05 8.61
C THR A 98 -2.73 -7.60 8.55
N MET A 99 -1.77 -6.72 8.88
CA MET A 99 -0.37 -7.04 9.08
C MET A 99 0.01 -6.80 10.55
N TYR A 100 0.78 -7.70 11.16
CA TYR A 100 1.14 -7.61 12.57
C TYR A 100 2.62 -7.90 12.84
N GLY A 101 3.17 -7.18 13.82
CA GLY A 101 4.49 -7.42 14.40
C GLY A 101 5.58 -6.51 13.85
N PRO A 102 6.85 -6.70 14.26
CA PRO A 102 7.95 -5.82 13.86
C PRO A 102 8.19 -5.82 12.35
N HIS A 103 7.88 -6.94 11.66
CA HIS A 103 7.94 -7.04 10.21
C HIS A 103 6.80 -6.30 9.49
N ALA A 104 5.73 -5.92 10.21
CA ALA A 104 4.72 -5.01 9.67
C ALA A 104 5.28 -3.62 9.35
N MET A 105 6.41 -3.28 9.96
CA MET A 105 7.08 -2.01 9.78
C MET A 105 8.11 -2.08 8.64
N ASP A 106 8.48 -3.27 8.15
CA ASP A 106 9.53 -3.46 7.14
C ASP A 106 9.20 -2.76 5.82
N GLY A 107 7.94 -2.76 5.40
CA GLY A 107 7.51 -2.11 4.16
C GLY A 107 7.45 -0.58 4.29
N PRO A 108 6.30 0.00 4.69
CA PRO A 108 6.12 1.45 4.64
C PRO A 108 7.10 2.23 5.52
N ILE A 109 7.51 1.67 6.66
CA ILE A 109 8.28 2.42 7.65
C ILE A 109 9.78 2.23 7.43
N TYR A 110 10.30 1.01 7.29
CA TYR A 110 11.74 0.82 7.09
C TYR A 110 12.18 0.94 5.62
N ALA A 111 11.48 0.31 4.68
CA ALA A 111 11.85 0.38 3.26
C ALA A 111 11.48 1.75 2.65
N ALA A 112 10.26 2.23 2.85
CA ALA A 112 9.83 3.53 2.30
C ALA A 112 10.20 4.73 3.18
N ARG A 113 10.78 4.51 4.37
CA ARG A 113 11.22 5.56 5.31
C ARG A 113 10.12 6.58 5.59
N ALA A 114 8.87 6.12 5.70
CA ALA A 114 7.70 7.01 5.73
C ALA A 114 7.70 8.02 6.89
N LEU A 115 8.31 7.67 8.03
CA LEU A 115 8.44 8.56 9.20
C LEU A 115 9.47 9.69 9.02
N VAL A 116 10.25 9.65 7.95
CA VAL A 116 11.27 10.66 7.64
C VAL A 116 10.74 11.59 6.54
N PRO A 117 10.92 12.92 6.66
CA PRO A 117 10.56 13.86 5.60
C PRO A 117 11.22 13.50 4.26
N PRO A 118 10.53 13.63 3.11
CA PRO A 118 11.03 13.17 1.80
C PRO A 118 12.44 13.67 1.45
N HIS A 119 12.76 14.92 1.77
CA HIS A 119 14.06 15.53 1.50
C HIS A 119 15.22 14.95 2.34
N LEU A 120 14.93 14.27 3.45
CA LEU A 120 15.94 13.63 4.32
C LEU A 120 16.06 12.11 4.12
N ARG A 121 15.09 11.48 3.44
CA ARG A 121 15.00 10.01 3.29
C ARG A 121 16.26 9.40 2.69
N ASN A 122 16.96 10.11 1.81
CA ASN A 122 18.13 9.60 1.08
C ASN A 122 19.48 10.05 1.68
N THR A 123 19.48 10.58 2.90
CA THR A 123 20.74 10.97 3.56
C THR A 123 21.44 9.74 4.15
N ARG A 124 22.79 9.74 4.13
CA ARG A 124 23.60 8.63 4.67
C ARG A 124 23.33 8.34 6.15
N LEU A 125 23.02 9.38 6.93
CA LEU A 125 22.68 9.24 8.34
C LEU A 125 21.38 8.46 8.52
N VAL A 126 20.32 8.84 7.80
CA VAL A 126 19.03 8.14 7.85
C VAL A 126 19.19 6.70 7.38
N GLU A 127 19.94 6.47 6.31
CA GLU A 127 20.24 5.12 5.84
C GLU A 127 20.93 4.26 6.92
N ALA A 128 21.98 4.77 7.56
CA ALA A 128 22.69 4.05 8.61
C ALA A 128 21.78 3.75 9.82
N ILE A 129 20.97 4.71 10.25
CA ILE A 129 20.02 4.53 11.36
C ILE A 129 19.01 3.43 11.05
N PHE A 130 18.39 3.48 9.87
CA PHE A 130 17.39 2.50 9.47
C PHE A 130 17.99 1.12 9.27
N GLN A 131 19.21 1.01 8.72
CA GLN A 131 19.93 -0.27 8.61
C GLN A 131 20.22 -0.91 9.98
N VAL A 132 20.69 -0.11 10.95
CA VAL A 132 20.93 -0.59 12.31
C VAL A 132 19.62 -1.06 12.95
N PHE A 133 18.55 -0.26 12.81
CA PHE A 133 17.26 -0.59 13.40
C PHE A 133 16.64 -1.86 12.78
N SER A 134 16.63 -1.97 11.45
CA SER A 134 16.13 -3.14 10.73
C SER A 134 16.97 -4.39 11.00
N GLY A 135 18.28 -4.25 11.17
CA GLY A 135 19.14 -5.35 11.58
C GLY A 135 18.77 -5.87 12.97
N CYS A 136 18.55 -4.96 13.93
CA CYS A 136 18.17 -5.34 15.29
C CYS A 136 16.75 -5.96 15.38
N THR A 137 15.81 -5.58 14.52
CA THR A 137 14.45 -6.17 14.51
C THR A 137 14.44 -7.63 14.02
N GLN A 138 15.36 -7.99 13.11
CA GLN A 138 15.50 -9.34 12.56
C GLN A 138 16.14 -10.34 13.53
N LEU A 139 16.90 -9.86 14.54
CA LEU A 139 17.52 -10.71 15.55
C LEU A 139 16.50 -11.28 16.54
N SER A 140 16.76 -12.48 17.05
CA SER A 140 15.99 -13.08 18.15
C SER A 140 16.20 -12.32 19.45
N LYS A 141 15.29 -12.50 20.43
CA LYS A 141 15.40 -11.85 21.75
C LYS A 141 16.74 -12.15 22.44
N LYS A 142 17.30 -13.36 22.26
CA LYS A 142 18.59 -13.75 22.84
C LYS A 142 19.76 -13.04 22.15
N GLU A 143 19.75 -12.96 20.83
CA GLU A 143 20.80 -12.28 20.04
C GLU A 143 20.82 -10.77 20.29
N ARG A 144 19.65 -10.15 20.45
CA ARG A 144 19.55 -8.71 20.80
C ARG A 144 20.20 -8.38 22.14
N LEU A 145 20.24 -9.32 23.10
CA LEU A 145 20.90 -9.12 24.38
C LEU A 145 22.43 -9.15 24.25
N LEU A 146 22.96 -9.84 23.24
CA LEU A 146 24.41 -9.98 22.99
C LEU A 146 24.99 -8.80 22.19
N GLN A 147 24.14 -8.05 21.50
CA GLN A 147 24.56 -6.90 20.69
C GLN A 147 24.30 -5.59 21.46
N PRO A 148 25.35 -4.82 21.86
CA PRO A 148 25.19 -3.64 22.72
C PRO A 148 24.23 -2.59 22.15
N VAL A 149 24.32 -2.34 20.83
CA VAL A 149 23.48 -1.37 20.14
C VAL A 149 22.00 -1.83 20.13
N CYS A 150 21.73 -3.11 19.86
CA CYS A 150 20.36 -3.64 19.88
C CYS A 150 19.79 -3.73 21.30
N PHE A 151 20.64 -3.95 22.31
CA PHE A 151 20.23 -3.92 23.70
C PHE A 151 19.73 -2.54 24.12
N LEU A 152 20.42 -1.47 23.71
CA LEU A 152 19.97 -0.09 23.96
C LEU A 152 18.62 0.19 23.27
N LEU A 153 18.44 -0.33 22.05
CA LEU A 153 17.21 -0.16 21.28
C LEU A 153 16.08 -1.12 21.67
N ARG A 154 16.30 -2.05 22.61
CA ARG A 154 15.35 -3.15 22.90
C ARG A 154 13.95 -2.66 23.23
N ARG A 155 13.82 -1.56 23.98
CA ARG A 155 12.52 -1.03 24.40
C ARG A 155 11.75 -0.42 23.24
N ALA A 156 12.45 0.29 22.35
CA ALA A 156 11.86 0.83 21.14
C ALA A 156 11.41 -0.31 20.21
N ILE A 157 12.23 -1.35 20.05
CA ILE A 157 11.91 -2.52 19.22
C ILE A 157 10.73 -3.32 19.81
N ASP A 158 10.71 -3.55 21.12
CA ASP A 158 9.61 -4.24 21.79
C ASP A 158 8.30 -3.45 21.68
N CYS A 159 8.36 -2.12 21.78
CA CYS A 159 7.20 -1.26 21.53
C CYS A 159 6.74 -1.34 20.07
N ALA A 160 7.66 -1.22 19.11
CA ALA A 160 7.36 -1.34 17.68
C ALA A 160 6.80 -2.72 17.32
N SER A 161 7.19 -3.78 18.04
CA SER A 161 6.65 -5.14 17.86
C SER A 161 5.18 -5.29 18.28
N ARG A 162 4.61 -4.29 18.98
CA ARG A 162 3.20 -4.24 19.42
C ARG A 162 2.37 -3.35 18.50
N THR A 163 2.66 -3.40 17.21
CA THR A 163 1.92 -2.66 16.20
C THR A 163 1.19 -3.64 15.30
N ALA A 164 -0.04 -3.28 14.94
CA ALA A 164 -0.76 -3.86 13.83
C ALA A 164 -1.10 -2.76 12.85
N VAL A 165 -1.08 -3.08 11.56
CA VAL A 165 -1.48 -2.17 10.50
C VAL A 165 -2.57 -2.86 9.71
N GLN A 166 -3.70 -2.20 9.60
CA GLN A 166 -4.78 -2.60 8.71
C GLN A 166 -4.67 -1.81 7.42
N PHE A 167 -4.70 -2.50 6.29
CA PHE A 167 -4.65 -1.90 4.97
C PHE A 167 -6.01 -2.05 4.31
N SER A 168 -6.65 -0.94 3.97
CA SER A 168 -7.79 -0.97 3.07
C SER A 168 -7.35 -0.65 1.65
N PHE A 169 -7.84 -1.42 0.68
CA PHE A 169 -7.57 -1.21 -0.74
C PHE A 169 -8.87 -0.93 -1.49
N ILE A 170 -8.82 0.01 -2.45
CA ILE A 170 -9.87 0.11 -3.46
C ILE A 170 -9.65 -1.00 -4.47
N SER A 171 -10.65 -1.88 -4.63
CA SER A 171 -10.54 -3.06 -5.49
C SER A 171 -10.41 -2.70 -6.96
N GLU A 172 -11.30 -1.83 -7.44
CA GLU A 172 -11.37 -1.39 -8.83
C GLU A 172 -11.61 0.12 -8.87
N PRO A 173 -10.54 0.92 -8.88
CA PRO A 173 -10.67 2.38 -8.93
C PRO A 173 -11.29 2.79 -10.26
N LYS A 174 -12.12 3.82 -10.27
CA LYS A 174 -12.70 4.44 -11.46
C LYS A 174 -11.87 5.58 -12.00
N SER A 175 -11.09 6.24 -11.15
CA SER A 175 -10.17 7.29 -11.53
C SER A 175 -9.17 6.78 -12.57
N ARG A 176 -8.91 7.60 -13.60
CA ARG A 176 -7.99 7.24 -14.68
C ARG A 176 -6.96 8.35 -14.87
N GLY A 177 -5.72 7.90 -14.83
CA GLY A 177 -4.53 8.71 -14.99
C GLY A 177 -3.90 8.63 -16.38
N SER A 178 -2.70 9.20 -16.47
CA SER A 178 -1.84 9.10 -17.65
C SER A 178 -0.35 8.98 -17.28
N VAL A 179 0.43 8.46 -18.21
CA VAL A 179 1.89 8.40 -18.18
C VAL A 179 2.41 9.17 -19.38
N SER A 180 3.32 10.11 -19.13
CA SER A 180 4.00 10.88 -20.16
C SER A 180 5.51 10.96 -19.91
N LEU A 181 6.24 11.32 -20.96
CA LEU A 181 7.69 11.48 -20.95
C LEU A 181 8.06 12.90 -21.39
N GLU A 182 8.94 13.55 -20.65
CA GLU A 182 9.49 14.85 -21.00
C GLU A 182 10.81 14.71 -21.79
N ARG A 183 11.22 15.77 -22.49
CA ARG A 183 12.46 15.77 -23.31
C ARG A 183 13.73 15.50 -22.50
N ASP A 184 13.75 15.92 -21.25
CA ASP A 184 14.85 15.71 -20.30
C ASP A 184 14.94 14.26 -19.78
N GLY A 185 14.00 13.39 -20.20
CA GLY A 185 13.90 12.01 -19.75
C GLY A 185 13.06 11.82 -18.49
N THR A 186 12.50 12.89 -17.91
CA THR A 186 11.62 12.82 -16.75
C THR A 186 10.32 12.10 -17.12
N VAL A 187 10.01 11.03 -16.39
CA VAL A 187 8.74 10.30 -16.51
C VAL A 187 7.73 10.94 -15.57
N LYS A 188 6.62 11.43 -16.13
CA LYS A 188 5.50 11.95 -15.36
C LYS A 188 4.40 10.89 -15.31
N VAL A 189 3.98 10.55 -14.09
CA VAL A 189 2.86 9.64 -13.85
C VAL A 189 1.82 10.41 -13.06
N GLU A 190 0.69 10.67 -13.70
CA GLU A 190 -0.46 11.33 -13.09
C GLU A 190 -1.52 10.27 -12.86
N ALA A 191 -1.61 9.73 -11.64
CA ALA A 191 -2.55 8.66 -11.35
C ALA A 191 -4.00 9.14 -11.14
N ASN A 192 -4.19 10.44 -10.88
CA ASN A 192 -5.48 11.06 -10.57
C ASN A 192 -6.22 10.34 -9.43
N TYR A 193 -5.52 10.01 -8.35
CA TYR A 193 -6.11 9.32 -7.22
C TYR A 193 -7.30 10.10 -6.65
N LEU A 194 -8.42 9.38 -6.43
CA LEU A 194 -9.63 9.91 -5.81
C LEU A 194 -10.33 11.03 -6.61
N ASP A 195 -10.03 11.14 -7.91
CA ASP A 195 -10.69 12.09 -8.81
C ASP A 195 -12.16 11.71 -9.06
N ASP A 196 -12.45 10.41 -9.20
CA ASP A 196 -13.82 9.91 -9.20
C ASP A 196 -14.37 9.91 -7.76
N PRO A 197 -15.55 10.54 -7.50
CA PRO A 197 -16.16 10.58 -6.18
C PRO A 197 -16.34 9.20 -5.54
N GLN A 198 -16.58 8.18 -6.36
CA GLN A 198 -16.75 6.82 -5.87
C GLN A 198 -15.49 6.29 -5.20
N ASP A 199 -14.31 6.54 -5.79
CA ASP A 199 -13.04 6.09 -5.21
C ASP A 199 -12.81 6.75 -3.84
N PHE A 200 -13.20 8.01 -3.69
CA PHE A 200 -13.16 8.71 -2.41
C PHE A 200 -14.07 8.04 -1.37
N PHE A 201 -15.33 7.75 -1.71
CA PHE A 201 -16.25 7.07 -0.79
C PHE A 201 -15.79 5.66 -0.44
N ASP A 202 -15.23 4.93 -1.40
CA ASP A 202 -14.71 3.59 -1.21
C ASP A 202 -13.51 3.60 -0.26
N ALA A 203 -12.61 4.59 -0.38
CA ALA A 203 -11.52 4.80 0.56
C ALA A 203 -12.03 5.12 1.98
N VAL A 204 -13.01 6.01 2.13
CA VAL A 204 -13.59 6.36 3.44
C VAL A 204 -14.23 5.15 4.12
N ARG A 205 -15.00 4.35 3.37
CA ARG A 205 -15.61 3.10 3.88
C ARG A 205 -14.55 2.06 4.24
N GLY A 206 -13.47 2.00 3.48
CA GLY A 206 -12.29 1.19 3.77
C GLY A 206 -11.69 1.52 5.12
N VAL A 207 -11.45 2.81 5.38
CA VAL A 207 -10.92 3.31 6.65
C VAL A 207 -11.91 3.08 7.79
N GLN A 208 -13.20 3.36 7.59
CA GLN A 208 -14.22 3.13 8.61
C GLN A 208 -14.27 1.65 9.00
N THR A 209 -14.26 0.75 8.02
CA THR A 209 -14.22 -0.69 8.29
C THR A 209 -12.93 -1.07 9.01
N ALA A 210 -11.76 -0.57 8.59
CA ALA A 210 -10.50 -0.85 9.28
C ALA A 210 -10.46 -0.36 10.74
N ILE A 211 -11.20 0.69 11.08
CA ILE A 211 -11.30 1.18 12.46
C ILE A 211 -12.33 0.38 13.26
N GLU A 212 -13.52 0.13 12.68
CA GLU A 212 -14.62 -0.59 13.34
C GLU A 212 -14.32 -2.08 13.54
N ASP A 213 -13.60 -2.69 12.59
CA ASP A 213 -13.15 -4.09 12.63
C ASP A 213 -11.88 -4.23 13.47
N GLU A 214 -11.72 -3.36 14.47
CA GLU A 214 -10.63 -3.39 15.43
C GLU A 214 -10.43 -4.85 15.91
N PRO A 215 -9.19 -5.36 15.99
CA PRO A 215 -8.90 -6.72 16.44
C PRO A 215 -9.35 -7.04 17.89
N LEU A 216 -10.09 -6.14 18.53
CA LEU A 216 -10.74 -6.29 19.82
C LEU A 216 -11.97 -7.20 19.80
N ASN A 217 -12.66 -7.38 18.67
CA ASN A 217 -13.92 -8.13 18.64
C ASN A 217 -13.78 -9.61 18.25
N SER A 218 -12.59 -10.04 17.81
CA SER A 218 -12.28 -11.46 17.63
C SER A 218 -11.84 -12.10 18.96
N SER A 219 -12.81 -12.28 19.86
CA SER A 219 -12.84 -13.59 20.53
C SER A 219 -12.90 -14.64 19.41
N PRO A 220 -12.20 -15.78 19.52
CA PRO A 220 -12.31 -16.83 18.52
C PRO A 220 -13.76 -17.32 18.55
N GLN A 221 -14.62 -16.77 17.70
CA GLN A 221 -15.87 -17.42 17.38
C GLN A 221 -15.47 -18.67 16.64
N ALA A 222 -15.60 -19.80 17.34
CA ALA A 222 -15.60 -21.12 16.77
C ALA A 222 -16.57 -21.11 15.58
N GLY A 223 -16.00 -21.00 14.37
CA GLY A 223 -16.72 -21.13 13.13
C GLY A 223 -17.16 -22.58 13.01
N ASN A 224 -18.37 -22.84 13.49
CA ASN A 224 -19.19 -23.98 13.14
C ASN A 224 -19.35 -23.96 11.60
N ALA A 225 -18.54 -24.72 10.88
CA ALA A 225 -18.80 -25.06 9.50
C ALA A 225 -19.93 -26.09 9.50
N GLY A 226 -21.17 -25.60 9.38
CA GLY A 226 -22.37 -26.41 9.28
C GLY A 226 -23.26 -25.90 8.16
N ALA A 227 -23.55 -26.82 7.23
CA ALA A 227 -24.44 -26.78 6.07
C ALA A 227 -23.87 -26.15 4.78
#